data_AF-A0A947TJN1-F1
#
_entry.id   AF-A0A947TJN1-F1
#
_cell.length_a   1.000
_cell.length_b   1.000
_cell.length_c   1.000
_cell.angle_alpha   90.00
_cell.angle_beta   90.00
_cell.angle_gamma   90.00
#
_symmetry.space_group_name_H-M   'P 1'
#
loop_
_entity.id
_entity.type
_entity.pdbx_description
1 polymer ?
#
loop_
_entity_poly.entity_id
_entity_poly.type
_entity_poly.pdbx_seq_one_letter_code
_entity_poly.pdbx_strand_id
1 'polypeptide(L)'
;MRNLAPFSIGSVIRKLNHIHCQISNKHNRPFPKPEAFWSSKYVYERRYIRIHDDGRIEGGLARFVSSLVDFSFVRSIVAHRYSLVGIAYDPVSLFLLDLFRHLEKYADMKAFVVALRDWERGKHFRLYAGICNRNIPCEATFTNFKERLGEELYNQIFHVLVEIAERLGFLSYKIIATDGTLFPTRARYKGCTWFEKECNCVEFIGIIENVRRRVRYRLSHPDEEALHKEIRIKVECPSSRFPGDAKIPRPKVEVLTLALQDADPENPSIFNQIFGVQEELQRENLDLIVKRGVFTEIILGDSAKTDSFFFRCPKLPRDMDARIGVRRNPKNPDRIEKIFGFNAIIDTSIESDLGLELPVACTVIAGNGEEGRHFITNKKQILDHHGKVSKIHIADAKYDEIHNYQFSRSQGAIPIIDYNPRSENLSPLAMETRGYDHKGRPYAPC
;
A
#
# COMPACT_ATOMS: atom_id res chain seq x y z
N MET A 1 9.38 -37.13 18.52
CA MET A 1 8.95 -36.64 17.19
C MET A 1 7.43 -36.73 17.14
N ARG A 2 6.71 -35.63 16.86
CA ARG A 2 5.23 -35.64 16.85
C ARG A 2 4.74 -36.54 15.71
N ASN A 3 3.66 -37.29 15.94
CA ASN A 3 3.05 -38.09 14.88
C ASN A 3 2.46 -37.17 13.81
N LEU A 4 3.00 -37.23 12.59
CA LEU A 4 2.56 -36.41 11.45
C LEU A 4 1.49 -37.08 10.58
N ALA A 5 1.10 -38.32 10.87
CA ALA A 5 0.03 -39.01 10.14
C ALA A 5 -1.30 -38.22 10.04
N PRO A 6 -1.73 -37.45 11.07
CA PRO A 6 -2.91 -36.59 10.97
C PRO A 6 -2.83 -35.50 9.89
N PHE A 7 -1.62 -35.15 9.45
CA PHE A 7 -1.33 -34.14 8.43
C PHE A 7 -1.01 -34.75 7.05
N SER A 8 -1.17 -36.07 6.90
CA SER A 8 -1.15 -36.70 5.57
C SER A 8 -2.22 -36.08 4.68
N ILE A 9 -1.95 -35.98 3.38
CA ILE A 9 -2.86 -35.38 2.39
C ILE A 9 -4.26 -36.00 2.46
N GLY A 10 -4.35 -37.33 2.58
CA GLY A 10 -5.63 -38.02 2.72
C GLY A 10 -6.39 -37.66 4.01
N SER A 11 -5.69 -37.44 5.12
CA SER A 11 -6.30 -36.98 6.38
C SER A 11 -6.76 -35.52 6.27
N VAL A 12 -5.90 -34.64 5.73
CA VAL A 12 -6.20 -33.22 5.52
C VAL A 12 -7.42 -33.06 4.62
N ILE A 13 -7.49 -33.78 3.50
CA ILE A 13 -8.62 -33.66 2.59
C ILE A 13 -9.93 -34.13 3.25
N ARG A 14 -9.90 -35.20 4.05
CA ARG A 14 -11.09 -35.65 4.80
C ARG A 14 -11.59 -34.58 5.76
N LYS A 15 -10.68 -33.92 6.48
CA LYS A 15 -11.02 -32.80 7.38
C LYS A 15 -11.53 -31.58 6.60
N LEU A 16 -10.90 -31.24 5.48
CA LEU A 16 -11.28 -30.09 4.64
C LEU A 16 -12.73 -30.17 4.18
N ASN A 17 -13.23 -31.36 3.78
CA ASN A 17 -14.63 -31.50 3.38
C ASN A 17 -15.59 -31.03 4.48
N HIS A 18 -15.33 -31.36 5.74
CA HIS A 18 -16.14 -30.90 6.86
C HIS A 18 -15.98 -29.40 7.12
N ILE A 19 -14.73 -28.91 7.06
CA ILE A 19 -14.42 -27.49 7.24
C ILE A 19 -15.10 -26.63 6.17
N HIS A 20 -15.09 -27.05 4.90
CA HIS A 20 -15.76 -26.35 3.80
C HIS A 20 -17.25 -26.17 4.08
N CYS A 21 -17.94 -27.22 4.52
CA CYS A 21 -19.36 -27.12 4.90
C CYS A 21 -19.57 -26.11 6.03
N GLN A 22 -18.72 -26.12 7.06
CA GLN A 22 -18.83 -25.19 8.20
C GLN A 22 -18.57 -23.73 7.77
N ILE A 23 -17.53 -23.49 6.97
CA ILE A 23 -17.20 -22.17 6.44
C ILE A 23 -18.31 -21.67 5.52
N SER A 24 -18.85 -22.51 4.63
CA SER A 24 -19.97 -22.16 3.77
C SER A 24 -21.23 -21.82 4.57
N ASN A 25 -21.51 -22.54 5.66
CA ASN A 25 -22.63 -22.24 6.54
C ASN A 25 -22.45 -20.91 7.28
N LYS A 26 -21.23 -20.61 7.74
CA LYS A 26 -20.88 -19.34 8.39
C LYS A 26 -20.96 -18.16 7.42
N HIS A 27 -20.56 -18.36 6.16
CA HIS A 27 -20.52 -17.34 5.11
C HIS A 27 -21.53 -17.68 4.00
N ASN A 28 -22.81 -17.51 4.30
CA ASN A 28 -23.92 -17.89 3.42
C ASN A 28 -24.63 -16.71 2.74
N ARG A 29 -24.09 -15.49 2.85
CA ARG A 29 -24.70 -14.30 2.24
C ARG A 29 -24.81 -14.49 0.72
N PRO A 30 -26.02 -14.41 0.13
CA PRO A 30 -26.20 -14.61 -1.29
C PRO A 30 -25.52 -13.50 -2.08
N PHE A 31 -24.93 -13.86 -3.21
CA PHE A 31 -24.40 -12.87 -4.14
C PHE A 31 -25.57 -12.20 -4.85
N PRO A 32 -25.66 -10.85 -4.83
CA PRO A 32 -26.87 -10.17 -5.29
C PRO A 32 -27.08 -10.32 -6.80
N LYS A 33 -26.02 -10.44 -7.61
CA LYS A 33 -26.12 -10.38 -9.06
C LYS A 33 -26.61 -11.72 -9.65
N PRO A 34 -27.61 -11.73 -10.55
CA PRO A 34 -28.03 -12.93 -11.26
C PRO A 34 -26.93 -13.50 -12.16
N GLU A 35 -26.85 -14.83 -12.28
CA GLU A 35 -25.79 -15.53 -13.02
C GLU A 35 -25.68 -15.13 -14.49
N ALA A 36 -26.79 -14.73 -15.13
CA ALA A 36 -26.81 -14.26 -16.52
C ALA A 36 -25.92 -13.03 -16.77
N PHE A 37 -25.58 -12.27 -15.72
CA PHE A 37 -24.72 -11.09 -15.79
C PHE A 37 -23.29 -11.35 -15.32
N TRP A 38 -22.91 -12.62 -15.15
CA TRP A 38 -21.58 -12.98 -14.68
C TRP A 38 -20.63 -13.18 -15.86
N SER A 39 -19.50 -12.48 -15.86
CA SER A 39 -18.43 -12.66 -16.85
C SER A 39 -17.58 -13.91 -16.60
N SER A 40 -17.62 -14.43 -15.37
CA SER A 40 -16.91 -15.62 -14.92
C SER A 40 -17.72 -16.31 -13.83
N LYS A 41 -17.52 -17.61 -13.62
CA LYS A 41 -18.20 -18.37 -12.57
C LYS A 41 -17.24 -19.40 -12.00
N TYR A 42 -16.73 -19.13 -10.80
CA TYR A 42 -15.98 -20.12 -10.05
C TYR A 42 -16.93 -21.16 -9.44
N VAL A 43 -16.62 -22.43 -9.68
CA VAL A 43 -17.23 -23.57 -9.01
C VAL A 43 -16.09 -24.39 -8.43
N TYR A 44 -16.18 -24.70 -7.13
CA TYR A 44 -15.20 -25.56 -6.50
C TYR A 44 -15.31 -26.97 -7.08
N GLU A 45 -14.19 -27.46 -7.59
CA GLU A 45 -14.05 -28.81 -8.10
C GLU A 45 -12.83 -29.43 -7.44
N ARG A 46 -13.06 -30.54 -6.73
CA ARG A 46 -11.97 -31.31 -6.15
C ARG A 46 -11.25 -32.05 -7.28
N ARG A 47 -10.02 -31.63 -7.56
CA ARG A 47 -9.16 -32.27 -8.57
C ARG A 47 -8.14 -33.17 -7.90
N TYR A 48 -7.80 -34.25 -8.58
CA TYR A 48 -6.72 -35.13 -8.13
C TYR A 48 -5.40 -34.36 -8.13
N ILE A 49 -4.67 -34.47 -7.01
CA ILE A 49 -3.36 -33.87 -6.81
C ILE A 49 -2.32 -34.98 -6.88
N ARG A 50 -1.40 -34.86 -7.84
CA ARG A 50 -0.24 -35.73 -7.92
C ARG A 50 0.99 -34.97 -7.45
N ILE A 51 1.66 -35.53 -6.45
CA ILE A 51 2.97 -35.06 -6.01
C ILE A 51 3.96 -36.14 -6.43
N HIS A 52 4.97 -35.74 -7.19
CA HIS A 52 6.05 -36.63 -7.62
C HIS A 52 7.03 -36.87 -6.47
N ASP A 53 7.86 -37.92 -6.56
CA ASP A 53 8.81 -38.28 -5.51
C ASP A 53 9.86 -37.17 -5.25
N ASP A 54 10.09 -36.30 -6.23
CA ASP A 54 10.95 -35.11 -6.13
C ASP A 54 10.24 -33.88 -5.52
N GLY A 55 8.99 -34.04 -5.06
CA GLY A 55 8.18 -32.99 -4.46
C GLY A 55 7.49 -32.06 -5.46
N ARG A 56 7.67 -32.24 -6.78
CA ARG A 56 6.94 -31.44 -7.77
C ARG A 56 5.45 -31.76 -7.72
N ILE A 57 4.65 -30.70 -7.76
CA ILE A 57 3.19 -30.82 -7.82
C ILE A 57 2.74 -30.66 -9.27
N GLU A 58 2.06 -31.68 -9.78
CA GLU A 58 1.50 -31.63 -11.12
C GLU A 58 0.50 -30.47 -11.25
N GLY A 59 0.70 -29.59 -12.24
CA GLY A 59 -0.13 -28.39 -12.43
C GLY A 59 0.16 -27.22 -11.48
N GLY A 60 1.24 -27.29 -10.71
CA GLY A 60 1.75 -26.18 -9.90
C GLY A 60 0.97 -25.91 -8.60
N LEU A 61 1.37 -24.85 -7.91
CA LEU A 61 0.78 -24.45 -6.62
C LEU A 61 -0.65 -23.92 -6.81
N ALA A 62 -0.92 -23.27 -7.94
CA ALA A 62 -2.27 -22.83 -8.28
C ALA A 62 -3.27 -24.00 -8.31
N ARG A 63 -2.90 -25.15 -8.91
CA ARG A 63 -3.75 -26.35 -8.89
C ARG A 63 -3.87 -26.89 -7.48
N PHE A 64 -2.77 -27.01 -6.75
CA PHE A 64 -2.76 -27.53 -5.38
C PHE A 64 -3.76 -26.80 -4.49
N VAL A 65 -3.64 -25.47 -4.41
CA VAL A 65 -4.47 -24.64 -3.53
C VAL A 65 -5.94 -24.66 -3.97
N SER A 66 -6.21 -24.46 -5.27
CA SER A 66 -7.60 -24.43 -5.78
C SER A 66 -8.31 -25.78 -5.73
N SER A 67 -7.57 -26.89 -5.62
CA SER A 67 -8.13 -28.24 -5.47
C SER A 67 -8.43 -28.59 -4.01
N LEU A 68 -7.68 -28.00 -3.07
CA LEU A 68 -7.84 -28.28 -1.64
C LEU A 68 -8.84 -27.34 -0.98
N VAL A 69 -8.85 -26.06 -1.32
CA VAL A 69 -9.65 -25.05 -0.62
C VAL A 69 -10.81 -24.59 -1.50
N ASP A 70 -12.03 -24.65 -0.97
CA ASP A 70 -13.19 -24.01 -1.58
C ASP A 70 -13.21 -22.52 -1.22
N PHE A 71 -12.99 -21.66 -2.23
CA PHE A 71 -12.97 -20.21 -2.05
C PHE A 71 -14.36 -19.54 -2.20
N SER A 72 -15.45 -20.30 -2.30
CA SER A 72 -16.80 -19.76 -2.48
C SER A 72 -17.21 -18.79 -1.38
N PHE A 73 -16.66 -18.91 -0.17
CA PHE A 73 -16.88 -17.98 0.94
C PHE A 73 -16.48 -16.52 0.61
N VAL A 74 -15.50 -16.32 -0.29
CA VAL A 74 -15.08 -14.98 -0.75
C VAL A 74 -16.26 -14.26 -1.37
N ARG A 75 -17.10 -14.97 -2.13
CA ARG A 75 -18.30 -14.40 -2.76
C ARG A 75 -19.26 -13.83 -1.72
N SER A 76 -19.48 -14.55 -0.63
CA SER A 76 -20.37 -14.17 0.46
C SER A 76 -19.83 -12.97 1.25
N ILE A 77 -18.53 -12.96 1.55
CA ILE A 77 -17.87 -11.85 2.27
C ILE A 77 -18.06 -10.53 1.49
N VAL A 78 -17.77 -10.54 0.19
CA VAL A 78 -17.75 -9.31 -0.60
C VAL A 78 -19.10 -8.96 -1.23
N ALA A 79 -20.14 -9.78 -1.05
CA ALA A 79 -21.43 -9.67 -1.74
C ALA A 79 -22.05 -8.26 -1.64
N HIS A 80 -21.91 -7.60 -0.49
CA HIS A 80 -22.45 -6.25 -0.25
C HIS A 80 -21.79 -5.13 -1.07
N ARG A 81 -20.62 -5.38 -1.66
CA ARG A 81 -19.92 -4.43 -2.54
C ARG A 81 -20.39 -4.52 -3.99
N TYR A 82 -21.31 -5.43 -4.30
CA TYR A 82 -21.82 -5.67 -5.63
C TYR A 82 -23.29 -5.25 -5.71
N SER A 83 -23.68 -4.68 -6.86
CA SER A 83 -25.05 -4.28 -7.14
C SER A 83 -25.75 -5.28 -8.06
N LEU A 84 -27.07 -5.18 -8.14
CA LEU A 84 -27.89 -5.95 -9.07
C LEU A 84 -27.58 -5.60 -10.53
N VAL A 85 -27.32 -4.33 -10.82
CA VAL A 85 -27.17 -3.78 -12.17
C VAL A 85 -25.76 -3.97 -12.73
N GLY A 86 -25.66 -4.12 -14.05
CA GLY A 86 -24.40 -4.22 -14.78
C GLY A 86 -23.79 -5.62 -14.82
N ILE A 87 -22.74 -5.80 -15.61
CA ILE A 87 -21.99 -7.06 -15.72
C ILE A 87 -20.88 -7.06 -14.67
N ALA A 88 -20.61 -8.21 -14.05
CA ALA A 88 -19.46 -8.35 -13.16
C ALA A 88 -18.77 -9.70 -13.34
N TYR A 89 -17.46 -9.71 -13.10
CA TYR A 89 -16.75 -10.94 -12.82
C TYR A 89 -17.19 -11.47 -11.46
N ASP A 90 -17.18 -12.79 -11.33
CA ASP A 90 -17.29 -13.44 -10.03
C ASP A 90 -16.07 -13.02 -9.16
N PRO A 91 -16.30 -12.45 -7.97
CA PRO A 91 -15.21 -12.02 -7.10
C PRO A 91 -14.22 -13.14 -6.75
N VAL A 92 -14.69 -14.38 -6.66
CA VAL A 92 -13.83 -15.53 -6.35
C VAL A 92 -12.83 -15.77 -7.48
N SER A 93 -13.28 -15.65 -8.73
CA SER A 93 -12.42 -15.77 -9.91
C SER A 93 -11.29 -14.74 -9.88
N LEU A 94 -11.60 -13.47 -9.61
CA LEU A 94 -10.60 -12.41 -9.57
C LEU A 94 -9.64 -12.55 -8.39
N PHE A 95 -10.14 -12.96 -7.23
CA PHE A 95 -9.32 -13.24 -6.05
C PHE A 95 -8.33 -14.37 -6.33
N LEU A 96 -8.79 -15.49 -6.89
CA LEU A 96 -7.94 -16.64 -7.21
C LEU A 96 -6.87 -16.29 -8.23
N LEU A 97 -7.20 -15.53 -9.28
CA LEU A 97 -6.21 -15.09 -10.25
C LEU A 97 -5.12 -14.20 -9.63
N ASP A 98 -5.48 -13.26 -8.74
CA ASP A 98 -4.49 -12.46 -8.03
C ASP A 98 -3.66 -13.30 -7.05
N LEU A 99 -4.26 -14.32 -6.41
CA LEU A 99 -3.53 -15.29 -5.59
C LEU A 99 -2.56 -16.13 -6.42
N PHE A 100 -2.97 -16.65 -7.58
CA PHE A 100 -2.12 -17.45 -8.48
C PHE A 100 -0.91 -16.67 -8.95
N ARG A 101 -1.08 -15.37 -9.23
CA ARG A 101 0.05 -14.48 -9.54
C ARG A 101 1.14 -14.54 -8.47
N HIS A 102 0.75 -14.55 -7.19
CA HIS A 102 1.68 -14.65 -6.07
C HIS A 102 2.26 -16.06 -5.92
N LEU A 103 1.44 -17.10 -5.98
CA LEU A 103 1.87 -18.50 -5.84
C LEU A 103 2.90 -18.89 -6.92
N GLU A 104 2.68 -18.41 -8.14
CA GLU A 104 3.54 -18.69 -9.30
C GLU A 104 4.64 -17.62 -9.49
N LYS A 105 4.82 -16.72 -8.51
CA LYS A 105 5.93 -15.75 -8.42
C LYS A 105 6.05 -14.79 -9.61
N TYR A 106 4.93 -14.39 -10.21
CA TYR A 106 4.94 -13.32 -11.21
C TYR A 106 5.23 -11.97 -10.58
N ALA A 107 6.22 -11.26 -11.14
CA ALA A 107 6.71 -9.97 -10.61
C ALA A 107 5.61 -8.90 -10.51
N ASP A 108 4.73 -8.83 -11.52
CA ASP A 108 3.64 -7.88 -11.56
C ASP A 108 2.39 -8.44 -12.27
N MET A 109 1.29 -7.67 -12.20
CA MET A 109 0.02 -8.06 -12.79
C MET A 109 0.06 -8.05 -14.32
N LYS A 110 0.89 -7.19 -14.92
CA LYS A 110 1.03 -7.11 -16.38
C LYS A 110 1.63 -8.39 -16.95
N ALA A 111 2.74 -8.85 -16.37
CA ALA A 111 3.38 -10.12 -16.74
C ALA A 111 2.43 -11.31 -16.56
N PHE A 112 1.63 -11.31 -15.48
CA PHE A 112 0.65 -12.36 -15.25
C PHE A 112 -0.52 -12.31 -16.24
N VAL A 113 -1.05 -11.12 -16.58
CA VAL A 113 -2.13 -10.99 -17.57
C VAL A 113 -1.68 -11.45 -18.96
N VAL A 114 -0.41 -11.23 -19.33
CA VAL A 114 0.15 -11.79 -20.57
C VAL A 114 0.11 -13.32 -20.54
N ALA A 115 0.57 -13.94 -19.45
CA ALA A 115 0.49 -15.40 -19.28
C ALA A 115 -0.96 -15.91 -19.21
N LEU A 116 -1.87 -15.16 -18.59
CA LEU A 116 -3.29 -15.50 -18.47
C LEU A 116 -4.01 -15.48 -19.83
N ARG A 117 -3.58 -14.63 -20.77
CA ARG A 117 -4.13 -14.55 -22.14
C ARG A 117 -3.54 -15.59 -23.08
N ASP A 118 -2.35 -16.09 -22.78
CA ASP A 118 -1.73 -17.16 -23.55
C ASP A 118 -2.63 -18.40 -23.58
N TRP A 119 -2.77 -18.99 -24.78
CA TRP A 119 -3.70 -20.09 -25.01
C TRP A 119 -3.38 -21.31 -24.15
N GLU A 120 -2.10 -21.70 -24.04
CA GLU A 120 -1.64 -22.88 -23.31
C GLU A 120 -1.25 -22.54 -21.87
N ARG A 121 -0.38 -21.55 -21.68
CA ARG A 121 0.17 -21.19 -20.37
C ARG A 121 -0.91 -20.67 -19.43
N GLY A 122 -1.90 -19.94 -19.93
CA GLY A 122 -2.98 -19.39 -19.11
C GLY A 122 -4.15 -20.35 -18.89
N LYS A 123 -4.20 -21.46 -19.65
CA LYS A 123 -5.36 -22.37 -19.69
C LYS A 123 -5.78 -22.85 -18.32
N HIS A 124 -4.80 -23.30 -17.53
CA HIS A 124 -5.06 -23.86 -16.21
C HIS A 124 -5.50 -22.78 -15.21
N PHE A 125 -4.92 -21.57 -15.22
CA PHE A 125 -5.39 -20.47 -14.39
C PHE A 125 -6.83 -20.09 -14.71
N ARG A 126 -7.19 -20.01 -16.01
CA ARG A 126 -8.55 -19.72 -16.45
C ARG A 126 -9.53 -20.82 -16.01
N LEU A 127 -9.14 -22.09 -16.14
CA LEU A 127 -9.93 -23.23 -15.71
C LEU A 127 -10.19 -23.20 -14.20
N TYR A 128 -9.15 -23.04 -13.38
CA TYR A 128 -9.28 -23.10 -11.92
C TYR A 128 -10.06 -21.91 -11.36
N ALA A 129 -9.98 -20.75 -12.00
CA ALA A 129 -10.72 -19.55 -11.60
C ALA A 129 -12.11 -19.43 -12.25
N GLY A 130 -12.50 -20.31 -13.17
CA GLY A 130 -13.80 -20.23 -13.85
C GLY A 130 -13.93 -19.09 -14.86
N ILE A 131 -12.84 -18.76 -15.56
CA ILE A 131 -12.76 -17.69 -16.57
C ILE A 131 -13.05 -18.26 -17.96
N CYS A 132 -13.99 -17.64 -18.68
CA CYS A 132 -14.24 -17.95 -20.08
C CYS A 132 -13.19 -17.29 -20.99
N ASN A 133 -12.79 -17.97 -22.07
CA ASN A 133 -11.88 -17.42 -23.09
C ASN A 133 -12.40 -16.13 -23.76
N ARG A 134 -13.71 -15.85 -23.72
CA ARG A 134 -14.30 -14.61 -24.26
C ARG A 134 -14.09 -13.40 -23.35
N ASN A 135 -14.02 -13.62 -22.04
CA ASN A 135 -13.99 -12.58 -21.00
C ASN A 135 -12.74 -12.76 -20.13
N ILE A 136 -11.55 -12.59 -20.71
CA ILE A 136 -10.31 -12.67 -19.95
C ILE A 136 -10.03 -11.32 -19.27
N PRO A 137 -9.87 -11.26 -17.93
CA PRO A 137 -9.58 -10.03 -17.21
C PRO A 137 -8.34 -9.29 -17.74
N CYS A 138 -8.37 -7.96 -17.66
CA CYS A 138 -7.22 -7.10 -17.92
C CYS A 138 -6.69 -6.49 -16.61
N GLU A 139 -5.55 -5.80 -16.66
CA GLU A 139 -4.95 -5.15 -15.49
C GLU A 139 -5.93 -4.24 -14.74
N ALA A 140 -6.70 -3.42 -15.48
CA ALA A 140 -7.70 -2.53 -14.90
C ALA A 140 -8.82 -3.28 -14.15
N THR A 141 -9.13 -4.51 -14.56
CA THR A 141 -10.12 -5.35 -13.86
C THR A 141 -9.66 -5.65 -12.43
N PHE A 142 -8.37 -5.95 -12.25
CA PHE A 142 -7.79 -6.21 -10.93
C PHE A 142 -7.65 -4.96 -10.07
N THR A 143 -7.30 -3.82 -10.67
CA THR A 143 -7.27 -2.55 -9.93
C THR A 143 -8.65 -2.20 -9.37
N ASN A 144 -9.69 -2.24 -10.22
CA ASN A 144 -11.06 -1.97 -9.79
C ASN A 144 -11.56 -2.97 -8.74
N PHE A 145 -11.15 -4.24 -8.84
CA PHE A 145 -11.47 -5.25 -7.85
C PHE A 145 -10.84 -4.95 -6.48
N LYS A 146 -9.55 -4.59 -6.46
CA LYS A 146 -8.84 -4.22 -5.23
C LYS A 146 -9.43 -2.98 -4.57
N GLU A 147 -9.70 -1.94 -5.35
CA GLU A 147 -10.36 -0.73 -4.86
C GLU A 147 -11.76 -1.01 -4.30
N ARG A 148 -12.52 -1.90 -4.96
CA ARG A 148 -13.85 -2.30 -4.48
C ARG A 148 -13.78 -3.00 -3.14
N LEU A 149 -12.83 -3.92 -2.95
CA LEU A 149 -12.70 -4.72 -1.74
C LEU A 149 -12.11 -3.91 -0.58
N GLY A 150 -11.05 -3.13 -0.84
CA GLY A 150 -10.30 -2.45 0.21
C GLY A 150 -9.58 -3.41 1.16
N GLU A 151 -8.81 -2.86 2.10
CA GLU A 151 -8.01 -3.62 3.05
C GLU A 151 -8.87 -4.51 3.96
N GLU A 152 -9.99 -3.99 4.46
CA GLU A 152 -10.86 -4.66 5.43
C GLU A 152 -11.36 -6.02 4.91
N LEU A 153 -11.85 -6.08 3.67
CA LEU A 153 -12.38 -7.33 3.11
C LEU A 153 -11.27 -8.33 2.77
N TYR A 154 -10.09 -7.86 2.36
CA TYR A 154 -8.93 -8.74 2.23
C TYR A 154 -8.53 -9.33 3.58
N ASN A 155 -8.59 -8.54 4.65
CA ASN A 155 -8.30 -9.00 6.00
C ASN A 155 -9.33 -10.04 6.49
N GLN A 156 -10.63 -9.82 6.21
CA GLN A 156 -11.66 -10.82 6.51
C GLN A 156 -11.43 -12.13 5.75
N ILE A 157 -11.08 -12.08 4.46
CA ILE A 157 -10.74 -13.27 3.67
C ILE A 157 -9.51 -13.97 4.26
N PHE A 158 -8.48 -13.21 4.63
CA PHE A 158 -7.28 -13.73 5.29
C PHE A 158 -7.63 -14.47 6.59
N HIS A 159 -8.47 -13.91 7.46
CA HIS A 159 -8.87 -14.58 8.70
C HIS A 159 -9.68 -15.86 8.48
N VAL A 160 -10.47 -15.97 7.40
CA VAL A 160 -11.10 -17.25 7.06
C VAL A 160 -10.05 -18.30 6.66
N LEU A 161 -8.98 -17.92 5.95
CA LEU A 161 -7.88 -18.84 5.64
C LEU A 161 -7.13 -19.28 6.91
N VAL A 162 -6.93 -18.36 7.85
CA VAL A 162 -6.35 -18.67 9.17
C VAL A 162 -7.27 -19.64 9.95
N GLU A 163 -8.58 -19.42 9.95
CA GLU A 163 -9.57 -20.32 10.58
C GLU A 163 -9.53 -21.72 9.95
N ILE A 164 -9.35 -21.83 8.63
CA ILE A 164 -9.16 -23.13 7.96
C ILE A 164 -7.89 -23.80 8.47
N ALA A 165 -6.77 -23.08 8.56
CA ALA A 165 -5.50 -23.61 9.06
C ALA A 165 -5.59 -24.04 10.54
N GLU A 166 -6.30 -23.27 11.37
CA GLU A 166 -6.58 -23.63 12.76
C GLU A 166 -7.38 -24.94 12.84
N ARG A 167 -8.49 -25.05 12.12
CA ARG A 167 -9.36 -26.24 12.14
C ARG A 167 -8.66 -27.50 11.60
N LEU A 168 -7.65 -27.33 10.74
CA LEU A 168 -6.79 -28.43 10.31
C LEU A 168 -5.82 -28.92 11.40
N GLY A 169 -5.61 -28.10 12.43
CA GLY A 169 -4.70 -28.36 13.54
C GLY A 169 -3.27 -27.86 13.28
N PHE A 170 -3.09 -26.95 12.31
CA PHE A 170 -1.78 -26.36 12.05
C PHE A 170 -1.41 -25.25 13.02
N LEU A 171 -2.39 -24.59 13.63
CA LEU A 171 -2.17 -23.45 14.52
C LEU A 171 -2.50 -23.80 15.96
N SER A 172 -1.59 -23.50 16.87
CA SER A 172 -1.78 -23.57 18.32
C SER A 172 -1.77 -22.20 18.99
N TYR A 173 -1.25 -21.18 18.32
CA TYR A 173 -1.11 -19.81 18.84
C TYR A 173 -0.27 -19.72 20.12
N LYS A 174 0.49 -20.75 20.47
CA LYS A 174 1.27 -20.74 21.73
C LYS A 174 2.33 -19.65 21.73
N ILE A 175 3.02 -19.49 20.60
CA ILE A 175 4.10 -18.56 20.39
C ILE A 175 3.71 -17.66 19.21
N ILE A 176 3.60 -16.37 19.45
CA ILE A 176 3.33 -15.37 18.42
C ILE A 176 4.55 -14.47 18.29
N ALA A 177 5.16 -14.44 17.11
CA ALA A 177 6.22 -13.51 16.75
C ALA A 177 5.65 -12.33 15.97
N THR A 178 6.10 -11.13 16.31
CA THR A 178 5.69 -9.88 15.66
C THR A 178 6.87 -9.30 14.92
N ASP A 179 6.71 -9.02 13.62
CA ASP A 179 7.72 -8.36 12.83
C ASP A 179 7.08 -7.39 11.82
N GLY A 180 7.79 -6.30 11.52
CA GLY A 180 7.39 -5.27 10.58
C GLY A 180 8.27 -5.25 9.34
N THR A 181 7.66 -5.40 8.17
CA THR A 181 8.35 -5.34 6.89
C THR A 181 7.93 -4.11 6.08
N LEU A 182 8.90 -3.23 5.81
CA LEU A 182 8.72 -2.10 4.89
C LEU A 182 8.70 -2.57 3.44
N PHE A 183 7.67 -2.16 2.70
CA PHE A 183 7.51 -2.44 1.28
C PHE A 183 7.16 -1.18 0.48
N PRO A 184 7.67 -1.04 -0.76
CA PRO A 184 7.43 0.13 -1.58
C PRO A 184 6.02 0.14 -2.16
N THR A 185 5.45 1.34 -2.32
CA THR A 185 4.33 1.53 -3.25
C THR A 185 4.85 1.60 -4.70
N ARG A 186 3.97 1.37 -5.68
CA ARG A 186 4.28 1.62 -7.10
C ARG A 186 4.24 3.10 -7.46
N ALA A 187 3.71 3.96 -6.57
CA ALA A 187 3.72 5.39 -6.77
C ALA A 187 5.13 5.98 -6.57
N ARG A 188 5.46 6.98 -7.39
CA ARG A 188 6.73 7.69 -7.24
C ARG A 188 6.60 8.76 -6.15
N TYR A 189 7.56 8.80 -5.24
CA TYR A 189 7.77 9.93 -4.35
C TYR A 189 8.15 11.17 -5.16
N LYS A 190 7.50 12.31 -4.88
CA LYS A 190 7.72 13.55 -5.64
C LYS A 190 8.37 14.67 -4.82
N GLY A 191 9.01 14.34 -3.71
CA GLY A 191 9.83 15.30 -2.96
C GLY A 191 9.06 16.21 -1.99
N CYS A 192 7.94 15.75 -1.45
CA CYS A 192 7.23 16.37 -0.31
C CYS A 192 6.77 15.26 0.64
N THR A 193 6.99 15.40 1.95
CA THR A 193 6.52 14.44 2.99
C THR A 193 5.24 14.91 3.70
N TRP A 194 4.82 16.15 3.46
CA TRP A 194 3.72 16.84 4.14
C TRP A 194 2.49 17.00 3.25
N PHE A 195 2.36 16.17 2.20
CA PHE A 195 1.20 16.24 1.31
C PHE A 195 -0.06 15.69 1.98
N GLU A 196 -1.20 16.20 1.51
CA GLU A 196 -2.55 15.93 2.02
C GLU A 196 -3.57 15.97 0.88
N LYS A 197 -4.84 15.69 1.18
CA LYS A 197 -5.88 15.58 0.13
C LYS A 197 -6.15 16.92 -0.53
N GLU A 198 -6.03 17.99 0.24
CA GLU A 198 -6.16 19.40 -0.14
C GLU A 198 -5.10 19.80 -1.17
N CYS A 199 -3.95 19.10 -1.22
CA CYS A 199 -2.95 19.30 -2.27
C CYS A 199 -3.46 18.97 -3.69
N ASN A 200 -4.64 18.33 -3.82
CA ASN A 200 -5.27 18.13 -5.13
C ASN A 200 -5.85 19.42 -5.72
N CYS A 201 -6.20 20.40 -4.89
CA CYS A 201 -6.72 21.70 -5.32
C CYS A 201 -6.15 22.79 -4.40
N VAL A 202 -4.99 23.33 -4.78
CA VAL A 202 -4.31 24.37 -4.00
C VAL A 202 -4.60 25.72 -4.62
N GLU A 203 -5.15 26.63 -3.82
CA GLU A 203 -5.37 28.03 -4.19
C GLU A 203 -4.10 28.85 -4.05
N PHE A 204 -3.83 29.69 -5.04
CA PHE A 204 -2.82 30.73 -4.97
C PHE A 204 -3.31 32.05 -5.55
N ILE A 205 -3.00 33.12 -4.83
CA ILE A 205 -3.33 34.49 -5.19
C ILE A 205 -2.04 35.22 -5.61
N GLY A 206 -2.15 36.13 -6.57
CA GLY A 206 -1.04 37.00 -6.97
C GLY A 206 -0.07 36.41 -8.01
N ILE A 207 -0.49 35.39 -8.75
CA ILE A 207 0.31 34.83 -9.86
C ILE A 207 0.55 35.88 -10.95
N ILE A 208 -0.48 36.62 -11.34
CA ILE A 208 -0.39 37.66 -12.37
C ILE A 208 0.65 38.72 -11.98
N GLU A 209 0.64 39.18 -10.73
CA GLU A 209 1.61 40.18 -10.26
C GLU A 209 3.06 39.63 -10.26
N ASN A 210 3.25 38.36 -9.91
CA ASN A 210 4.55 37.71 -10.00
C ASN A 210 5.05 37.62 -11.46
N VAL A 211 4.15 37.30 -12.39
CA VAL A 211 4.45 37.28 -13.83
C VAL A 211 4.86 38.67 -14.31
N ARG A 212 4.04 39.70 -14.06
CA ARG A 212 4.32 41.10 -14.43
C ARG A 212 5.69 41.55 -13.94
N ARG A 213 5.98 41.32 -12.65
CA ARG A 213 7.26 41.67 -12.04
C ARG A 213 8.45 41.01 -12.75
N ARG A 214 8.33 39.72 -13.09
CA ARG A 214 9.42 39.00 -13.75
C ARG A 214 9.61 39.39 -15.21
N VAL A 215 8.53 39.67 -15.94
CA VAL A 215 8.61 40.20 -17.30
C VAL A 215 9.31 41.55 -17.29
N ARG A 216 8.86 42.50 -16.44
CA ARG A 216 9.49 43.82 -16.30
C ARG A 216 10.97 43.74 -15.93
N TYR A 217 11.33 42.85 -15.01
CA TYR A 217 12.74 42.64 -14.62
C TYR A 217 13.62 42.15 -15.78
N ARG A 218 13.07 41.31 -16.67
CA ARG A 218 13.78 40.81 -17.86
C ARG A 218 13.96 41.91 -18.89
N LEU A 219 12.92 42.72 -19.12
CA LEU A 219 13.00 43.85 -20.04
C LEU A 219 13.99 44.92 -19.54
N SER A 220 14.13 45.10 -18.22
CA SER A 220 15.07 46.08 -17.65
C SER A 220 16.54 45.61 -17.62
N HIS A 221 16.81 44.33 -17.91
CA HIS A 221 18.17 43.76 -17.97
C HIS A 221 18.32 42.90 -19.24
N PRO A 222 18.34 43.54 -20.44
CA PRO A 222 18.34 42.85 -21.72
C PRO A 222 19.71 42.26 -22.02
N ASP A 223 19.97 41.07 -21.48
CA ASP A 223 20.96 40.15 -22.04
C ASP A 223 20.23 39.30 -23.10
N GLU A 224 20.69 39.33 -24.35
CA GLU A 224 20.04 38.65 -25.49
C GLU A 224 19.85 37.14 -25.23
N GLU A 225 20.83 36.50 -24.58
CA GLU A 225 20.68 35.09 -24.17
C GLU A 225 19.67 34.90 -23.04
N ALA A 226 19.49 35.91 -22.19
CA ALA A 226 18.57 35.86 -21.07
C ALA A 226 17.12 36.11 -21.48
N LEU A 227 16.88 36.82 -22.58
CA LEU A 227 15.54 37.19 -23.05
C LEU A 227 14.74 35.95 -23.49
N HIS A 228 15.39 35.01 -24.18
CA HIS A 228 14.76 33.77 -24.65
C HIS A 228 14.77 32.62 -23.63
N LYS A 229 15.38 32.81 -22.43
CA LYS A 229 15.38 31.80 -21.37
C LYS A 229 14.01 31.70 -20.70
N GLU A 230 13.66 30.47 -20.31
CA GLU A 230 12.41 30.19 -19.60
C GLU A 230 12.27 30.98 -18.28
N ILE A 231 11.15 31.66 -18.14
CA ILE A 231 10.70 32.31 -16.90
C ILE A 231 9.84 31.29 -16.13
N ARG A 232 10.43 30.70 -15.08
CA ARG A 232 9.75 29.69 -14.24
C ARG A 232 9.12 30.32 -13.00
N ILE A 233 7.80 30.47 -12.99
CA ILE A 233 7.04 30.94 -11.83
C ILE A 233 6.95 29.81 -10.81
N LYS A 234 7.54 30.06 -9.63
CA LYS A 234 7.51 29.14 -8.50
C LYS A 234 6.79 29.79 -7.34
N VAL A 235 5.93 29.02 -6.68
CA VAL A 235 5.18 29.43 -5.49
C VAL A 235 5.59 28.55 -4.30
N GLU A 236 5.58 29.13 -3.10
CA GLU A 236 5.86 28.40 -1.86
C GLU A 236 4.60 27.72 -1.36
N CYS A 237 4.71 26.48 -0.89
CA CYS A 237 3.55 25.71 -0.41
C CYS A 237 2.75 26.49 0.66
N PRO A 238 1.41 26.61 0.52
CA PRO A 238 0.60 27.40 1.45
C PRO A 238 0.16 26.58 2.68
N SER A 239 0.38 25.26 2.69
CA SER A 239 -0.08 24.37 3.77
C SER A 239 0.45 24.83 5.13
N SER A 240 -0.46 24.92 6.11
CA SER A 240 -0.19 25.29 7.49
C SER A 240 0.49 24.18 8.30
N ARG A 241 0.55 22.95 7.77
CA ARG A 241 1.19 21.81 8.44
C ARG A 241 2.71 21.85 8.44
N PHE A 242 3.31 22.67 7.57
CA PHE A 242 4.75 22.87 7.61
C PHE A 242 5.14 23.50 8.95
N PRO A 243 6.09 22.89 9.70
CA PRO A 243 6.55 23.48 10.94
C PRO A 243 7.12 24.88 10.67
N GLY A 244 6.88 25.82 11.58
CA GLY A 244 7.41 27.19 11.50
C GLY A 244 8.92 27.28 11.74
N ASP A 245 9.61 26.15 11.90
CA ASP A 245 11.06 26.08 12.09
C ASP A 245 11.78 26.45 10.79
N ALA A 246 12.63 27.48 10.86
CA ALA A 246 13.43 27.97 9.74
C ALA A 246 14.35 26.91 9.11
N LYS A 247 14.66 25.81 9.83
CA LYS A 247 15.49 24.72 9.31
C LYS A 247 14.78 23.83 8.29
N ILE A 248 13.45 23.86 8.20
CA ILE A 248 12.67 23.04 7.28
C ILE A 248 12.05 23.94 6.21
N PRO A 249 12.74 24.15 5.06
CA PRO A 249 12.24 25.05 4.04
C PRO A 249 10.97 24.48 3.38
N ARG A 250 9.98 25.35 3.15
CA ARG A 250 8.79 25.00 2.38
C ARG A 250 9.18 24.68 0.94
N PRO A 251 8.63 23.61 0.34
CA PRO A 251 8.95 23.26 -1.03
C PRO A 251 8.41 24.34 -1.98
N LYS A 252 9.27 24.79 -2.88
CA LYS A 252 8.88 25.63 -4.02
C LYS A 252 8.36 24.75 -5.14
N VAL A 253 7.18 25.09 -5.63
CA VAL A 253 6.47 24.36 -6.68
C VAL A 253 6.41 25.24 -7.91
N GLU A 254 6.84 24.71 -9.05
CA GLU A 254 6.70 25.40 -10.32
C GLU A 254 5.29 25.25 -10.85
N VAL A 255 4.61 26.38 -11.10
CA VAL A 255 3.19 26.41 -11.50
C VAL A 255 2.99 26.85 -12.94
N LEU A 256 3.93 27.64 -13.46
CA LEU A 256 3.85 28.23 -14.79
C LEU A 256 5.27 28.45 -15.33
N THR A 257 5.49 28.07 -16.58
CA THR A 257 6.73 28.28 -17.34
C THR A 257 6.39 29.13 -18.55
N LEU A 258 7.03 30.28 -18.66
CA LEU A 258 6.82 31.27 -19.72
C LEU A 258 8.12 31.47 -20.50
N ALA A 259 8.04 32.01 -21.70
CA ALA A 259 9.19 32.50 -22.46
C ALA A 259 8.79 33.76 -23.25
N LEU A 260 9.77 34.62 -23.52
CA LEU A 260 9.59 35.74 -24.44
C LEU A 260 10.10 35.30 -25.82
N GLN A 261 9.31 35.56 -26.84
CA GLN A 261 9.63 35.30 -28.25
C GLN A 261 9.31 36.54 -29.05
N ASP A 262 9.85 36.65 -30.27
CA ASP A 262 9.50 37.75 -31.17
C ASP A 262 8.00 37.72 -31.44
N ALA A 263 7.38 38.91 -31.43
CA ALA A 263 5.94 39.03 -31.61
C ALA A 263 5.52 38.58 -33.00
N ASP A 264 4.38 37.89 -33.08
CA ASP A 264 3.71 37.58 -34.34
C ASP A 264 2.62 38.63 -34.60
N PRO A 265 2.80 39.57 -35.56
CA PRO A 265 1.83 40.62 -35.83
C PRO A 265 0.48 40.11 -36.32
N GLU A 266 0.43 38.91 -36.91
CA GLU A 266 -0.81 38.32 -37.42
C GLU A 266 -1.58 37.56 -36.33
N ASN A 267 -0.87 37.08 -35.29
CA ASN A 267 -1.47 36.29 -34.21
C ASN A 267 -0.80 36.56 -32.85
N PRO A 268 -1.08 37.73 -32.23
CA PRO A 268 -0.46 38.11 -30.97
C PRO A 268 -0.89 37.18 -29.83
N SER A 269 0.02 36.95 -28.89
CA SER A 269 -0.28 36.06 -27.76
C SER A 269 -1.39 36.60 -26.85
N ILE A 270 -2.47 35.83 -26.70
CA ILE A 270 -3.58 36.12 -25.78
C ILE A 270 -3.08 36.28 -24.33
N PHE A 271 -1.95 35.64 -23.97
CA PHE A 271 -1.38 35.72 -22.63
C PHE A 271 -0.85 37.12 -22.29
N ASN A 272 -0.53 37.94 -23.28
CA ASN A 272 -0.15 39.33 -23.06
C ASN A 272 -1.28 40.12 -22.40
N GLN A 273 -2.53 39.87 -22.83
CA GLN A 273 -3.73 40.48 -22.27
C GLN A 273 -4.06 39.89 -20.90
N ILE A 274 -4.05 38.56 -20.77
CA ILE A 274 -4.38 37.86 -19.51
C ILE A 274 -3.45 38.31 -18.37
N PHE A 275 -2.15 38.46 -18.65
CA PHE A 275 -1.20 38.93 -17.64
C PHE A 275 -1.05 40.45 -17.60
N GLY A 276 -1.76 41.20 -18.46
CA GLY A 276 -1.71 42.65 -18.55
C GLY A 276 -0.28 43.19 -18.73
N VAL A 277 0.45 42.61 -19.68
CA VAL A 277 1.82 43.01 -20.07
C VAL A 277 1.91 43.41 -21.55
N GLN A 278 0.75 43.62 -22.19
CA GLN A 278 0.65 43.86 -23.63
C GLN A 278 1.38 45.13 -24.06
N GLU A 279 1.17 46.24 -23.37
CA GLU A 279 1.80 47.51 -23.73
C GLU A 279 3.33 47.46 -23.57
N GLU A 280 3.82 46.80 -22.51
CA GLU A 280 5.26 46.67 -22.28
C GLU A 280 5.93 45.79 -23.33
N LEU A 281 5.28 44.71 -23.77
CA LEU A 281 5.85 43.76 -24.74
C LEU A 281 5.75 44.25 -26.18
N GLN A 282 4.69 44.98 -26.54
CA GLN A 282 4.54 45.59 -27.87
C GLN A 282 5.66 46.60 -28.18
N ARG A 283 6.13 47.36 -27.17
CA ARG A 283 7.23 48.32 -27.35
C ARG A 283 8.53 47.65 -27.77
N GLU A 284 8.75 46.43 -27.32
CA GLU A 284 9.98 45.65 -27.55
C GLU A 284 9.80 44.61 -28.67
N ASN A 285 8.65 44.59 -29.37
CA ASN A 285 8.28 43.61 -30.40
C ASN A 285 8.36 42.14 -29.92
N LEU A 286 7.89 41.87 -28.69
CA LEU A 286 7.91 40.55 -28.07
C LEU A 286 6.49 40.06 -27.75
N ASP A 287 6.37 38.73 -27.63
CA ASP A 287 5.18 38.04 -27.16
C ASP A 287 5.51 37.11 -25.98
N LEU A 288 4.56 37.02 -25.04
CA LEU A 288 4.66 36.10 -23.91
C LEU A 288 4.04 34.75 -24.27
N ILE A 289 4.86 33.71 -24.30
CA ILE A 289 4.42 32.35 -24.63
C ILE A 289 4.40 31.47 -23.39
N VAL A 290 3.24 30.87 -23.09
CA VAL A 290 3.11 29.84 -22.06
C VAL A 290 3.64 28.51 -22.61
N LYS A 291 4.76 28.02 -22.06
CA LYS A 291 5.32 26.71 -22.41
C LYS A 291 4.69 25.59 -21.59
N ARG A 292 4.34 25.86 -20.33
CA ARG A 292 3.74 24.87 -19.42
C ARG A 292 2.97 25.57 -18.30
N GLY A 293 1.78 25.07 -17.98
CA GLY A 293 1.01 25.46 -16.79
C GLY A 293 0.36 24.25 -16.15
N VAL A 294 0.12 24.30 -14.84
CA VAL A 294 -0.55 23.20 -14.09
C VAL A 294 -1.89 23.61 -13.50
N PHE A 295 -2.42 24.77 -13.91
CA PHE A 295 -3.70 25.29 -13.43
C PHE A 295 -4.86 24.39 -13.83
N THR A 296 -5.75 24.15 -12.87
CA THR A 296 -6.99 23.40 -13.06
C THR A 296 -8.19 24.34 -13.17
N GLU A 297 -8.13 25.49 -12.50
CA GLU A 297 -9.19 26.49 -12.48
C GLU A 297 -8.59 27.88 -12.22
N ILE A 298 -9.19 28.90 -12.81
CA ILE A 298 -8.80 30.30 -12.64
C ILE A 298 -10.08 31.10 -12.38
N ILE A 299 -10.13 31.79 -11.25
CA ILE A 299 -11.21 32.70 -10.87
C ILE A 299 -10.64 34.11 -10.89
N LEU A 300 -11.10 34.92 -11.85
CA LEU A 300 -10.71 36.31 -11.97
C LEU A 300 -11.66 37.17 -11.13
N GLY A 301 -11.09 37.98 -10.23
CA GLY A 301 -11.82 38.96 -9.44
C GLY A 301 -11.67 40.37 -9.99
N ASP A 302 -11.98 41.38 -9.17
CA ASP A 302 -11.92 42.79 -9.57
C ASP A 302 -10.48 43.31 -9.75
N SER A 303 -9.47 42.57 -9.27
CA SER A 303 -8.06 42.95 -9.37
C SER A 303 -7.09 41.76 -9.36
N ALA A 304 -5.85 41.98 -9.82
CA ALA A 304 -4.76 40.99 -9.75
C ALA A 304 -4.43 40.48 -8.32
N LYS A 305 -4.93 41.16 -7.28
CA LYS A 305 -4.78 40.76 -5.88
C LYS A 305 -5.93 39.87 -5.38
N THR A 306 -7.01 39.75 -6.15
CA THR A 306 -8.18 38.91 -5.85
C THR A 306 -8.29 37.74 -6.82
N ASP A 307 -7.44 37.67 -7.85
CA ASP A 307 -7.42 36.56 -8.79
C ASP A 307 -6.85 35.30 -8.14
N SER A 308 -7.67 34.25 -8.12
CA SER A 308 -7.36 32.96 -7.51
C SER A 308 -7.07 31.92 -8.58
N PHE A 309 -5.92 31.28 -8.46
CA PHE A 309 -5.46 30.23 -9.36
C PHE A 309 -5.40 28.92 -8.59
N PHE A 310 -6.10 27.91 -9.09
CA PHE A 310 -6.12 26.59 -8.50
C PHE A 310 -5.26 25.63 -9.31
N PHE A 311 -4.54 24.75 -8.64
CA PHE A 311 -3.84 23.66 -9.30
C PHE A 311 -3.69 22.43 -8.41
N ARG A 312 -3.51 21.28 -9.06
CA ARG A 312 -3.05 20.07 -8.39
C ARG A 312 -1.55 20.14 -8.16
N CYS A 313 -1.11 20.03 -6.90
CA CYS A 313 0.30 20.11 -6.54
C CYS A 313 1.14 19.09 -7.33
N PRO A 314 2.12 19.53 -8.14
CA PRO A 314 3.05 18.66 -8.85
C PRO A 314 3.80 17.68 -7.96
N LYS A 315 4.03 18.04 -6.68
CA LYS A 315 4.69 17.20 -5.67
C LYS A 315 3.75 16.24 -4.94
N LEU A 316 2.47 16.20 -5.26
CA LEU A 316 1.53 15.22 -4.72
C LEU A 316 1.72 13.84 -5.41
N PRO A 317 2.09 12.78 -4.67
CA PRO A 317 2.13 11.42 -5.20
C PRO A 317 0.73 10.92 -5.59
N ARG A 318 0.68 9.84 -6.40
CA ARG A 318 -0.59 9.18 -6.74
C ARG A 318 -1.18 8.42 -5.55
N ASP A 319 -0.32 7.79 -4.78
CA ASP A 319 -0.65 7.10 -3.54
C ASP A 319 -0.46 8.10 -2.39
N MET A 320 -1.58 8.53 -1.80
CA MET A 320 -1.61 9.55 -0.76
C MET A 320 -1.51 8.97 0.66
N ASP A 321 -1.52 7.65 0.80
CA ASP A 321 -1.46 6.98 2.11
C ASP A 321 -0.02 6.50 2.39
N ALA A 322 0.75 6.21 1.33
CA ALA A 322 2.18 5.89 1.45
C ALA A 322 2.99 7.03 2.08
N ARG A 323 4.00 6.68 2.88
CA ARG A 323 4.95 7.64 3.48
C ARG A 323 6.38 7.08 3.41
N ILE A 324 7.37 7.92 3.72
CA ILE A 324 8.77 7.49 3.70
C ILE A 324 9.07 6.70 4.97
N GLY A 325 9.24 5.40 4.82
CA GLY A 325 9.88 4.55 5.82
C GLY A 325 11.39 4.48 5.64
N VAL A 326 12.08 4.11 6.71
CA VAL A 326 13.53 4.01 6.75
C VAL A 326 13.92 2.62 7.23
N ARG A 327 14.78 1.93 6.47
CA ARG A 327 15.38 0.66 6.87
C ARG A 327 16.87 0.64 6.60
N ARG A 328 17.60 -0.25 7.26
CA ARG A 328 18.98 -0.59 6.88
C ARG A 328 18.96 -1.54 5.68
N ASN A 329 19.90 -1.39 4.76
CA ASN A 329 19.99 -2.27 3.60
C ASN A 329 20.39 -3.68 4.08
N PRO A 330 19.62 -4.74 3.74
CA PRO A 330 19.93 -6.10 4.20
C PRO A 330 21.30 -6.63 3.74
N LYS A 331 21.81 -6.13 2.60
CA LYS A 331 23.13 -6.48 2.05
C LYS A 331 24.26 -5.59 2.58
N ASN A 332 23.94 -4.40 3.08
CA ASN A 332 24.91 -3.47 3.66
C ASN A 332 24.27 -2.73 4.85
N PRO A 333 24.37 -3.28 6.07
CA PRO A 333 23.71 -2.74 7.26
C PRO A 333 24.08 -1.29 7.61
N ASP A 334 25.24 -0.80 7.15
CA ASP A 334 25.68 0.58 7.37
C ASP A 334 24.95 1.59 6.48
N ARG A 335 24.30 1.10 5.41
CA ARG A 335 23.56 1.94 4.48
C ARG A 335 22.09 2.02 4.87
N ILE A 336 21.62 3.25 5.04
CA ILE A 336 20.20 3.55 5.25
C ILE A 336 19.48 3.69 3.89
N GLU A 337 18.35 3.01 3.74
CA GLU A 337 17.44 3.10 2.61
C GLU A 337 16.15 3.84 3.02
N LYS A 338 15.74 4.81 2.20
CA LYS A 338 14.44 5.48 2.31
C LYS A 338 13.49 4.87 1.30
N ILE A 339 12.38 4.31 1.78
CA ILE A 339 11.38 3.64 0.97
C ILE A 339 10.08 4.40 1.08
N PHE A 340 9.55 4.86 -0.05
CA PHE A 340 8.20 5.42 -0.09
C PHE A 340 7.20 4.28 -0.23
N GLY A 341 6.37 4.07 0.78
CA GLY A 341 5.45 2.95 0.82
C GLY A 341 4.82 2.77 2.19
N PHE A 342 4.71 1.51 2.59
CA PHE A 342 3.97 1.07 3.76
C PHE A 342 4.81 0.10 4.60
N ASN A 343 4.41 -0.11 5.84
CA ASN A 343 4.94 -1.12 6.72
C ASN A 343 3.84 -2.16 6.99
N ALA A 344 4.10 -3.43 6.68
CA ALA A 344 3.21 -4.53 7.04
C ALA A 344 3.70 -5.15 8.34
N ILE A 345 2.85 -5.12 9.37
CA ILE A 345 3.12 -5.65 10.70
C ILE A 345 2.40 -6.97 10.81
N ILE A 346 3.16 -8.05 10.86
CA ILE A 346 2.66 -9.42 10.73
C ILE A 346 2.89 -10.14 12.05
N ASP A 347 1.82 -10.75 12.55
CA ASP A 347 1.90 -11.73 13.62
C ASP A 347 1.96 -13.12 13.03
N THR A 348 3.01 -13.86 13.38
CA THR A 348 3.26 -15.21 12.90
C THR A 348 3.17 -16.18 14.06
N SER A 349 2.33 -17.21 13.92
CA SER A 349 2.32 -18.34 14.86
C SER A 349 3.49 -19.25 14.56
N ILE A 350 4.33 -19.47 15.58
CA ILE A 350 5.48 -20.37 15.50
C ILE A 350 5.06 -21.73 16.06
N GLU A 351 5.03 -22.73 15.18
CA GLU A 351 4.58 -24.08 15.48
C GLU A 351 5.80 -25.01 15.46
N SER A 352 6.65 -24.86 16.48
CA SER A 352 7.93 -25.57 16.60
C SER A 352 7.80 -27.09 16.46
N ASP A 353 6.72 -27.67 16.98
CA ASP A 353 6.44 -29.11 16.89
C ASP A 353 6.20 -29.60 15.45
N LEU A 354 5.80 -28.69 14.56
CA LEU A 354 5.51 -28.95 13.15
C LEU A 354 6.57 -28.36 12.20
N GLY A 355 7.49 -27.52 12.72
CA GLY A 355 8.43 -26.77 11.90
C GLY A 355 7.75 -25.77 10.96
N LEU A 356 6.62 -25.20 11.39
CA LEU A 356 5.83 -24.26 10.58
C LEU A 356 5.80 -22.87 11.21
N GLU A 357 5.78 -21.88 10.33
CA GLU A 357 5.56 -20.48 10.65
C GLU A 357 4.44 -19.98 9.75
N LEU A 358 3.32 -19.55 10.36
CA LEU A 358 2.13 -19.16 9.61
C LEU A 358 1.64 -17.79 10.08
N PRO A 359 1.41 -16.83 9.15
CA PRO A 359 0.84 -15.54 9.52
C PRO A 359 -0.60 -15.73 10.00
N VAL A 360 -0.96 -15.09 11.11
CA VAL A 360 -2.28 -15.17 11.75
C VAL A 360 -2.97 -13.82 11.92
N ALA A 361 -2.21 -12.73 11.84
CA ALA A 361 -2.69 -11.35 11.85
C ALA A 361 -1.78 -10.46 11.00
N CYS A 362 -2.36 -9.41 10.42
CA CYS A 362 -1.63 -8.43 9.62
C CYS A 362 -2.29 -7.06 9.73
N THR A 363 -1.48 -6.02 9.93
CA THR A 363 -1.89 -4.62 9.87
C THR A 363 -0.95 -3.86 8.95
N VAL A 364 -1.48 -3.02 8.07
CA VAL A 364 -0.68 -2.17 7.19
C VAL A 364 -0.76 -0.72 7.66
N ILE A 365 0.41 -0.08 7.79
CA ILE A 365 0.51 1.34 8.14
C ILE A 365 1.38 2.09 7.13
N ALA A 366 1.28 3.42 7.12
CA ALA A 366 2.17 4.24 6.32
C ALA A 366 3.64 3.97 6.69
N GLY A 367 4.57 4.12 5.74
CA GLY A 367 5.97 3.73 5.96
C GLY A 367 6.68 4.44 7.13
N ASN A 368 6.20 5.61 7.55
CA ASN A 368 6.70 6.35 8.72
C ASN A 368 5.84 6.17 9.99
N GLY A 369 4.87 5.25 9.97
CA GLY A 369 3.98 5.01 11.10
C GLY A 369 4.70 4.35 12.27
N GLU A 370 4.14 4.52 13.47
CA GLU A 370 4.71 4.02 14.72
C GLU A 370 4.39 2.54 14.91
N GLU A 371 5.26 1.70 14.33
CA GLU A 371 5.17 0.23 14.36
C GLU A 371 4.95 -0.34 15.78
N GLY A 372 5.65 0.17 16.79
CA GLY A 372 5.60 -0.30 18.19
C GLY A 372 4.20 -0.34 18.79
N ARG A 373 3.33 0.60 18.40
CA ARG A 373 1.94 0.72 18.90
C ARG A 373 0.98 -0.32 18.32
N HIS A 374 1.34 -0.93 17.19
CA HIS A 374 0.47 -1.89 16.49
C HIS A 374 0.67 -3.33 16.96
N PHE A 375 1.62 -3.59 17.86
CA PHE A 375 1.77 -4.87 18.55
C PHE A 375 0.45 -5.33 19.18
N ILE A 376 -0.23 -4.45 19.91
CA ILE A 376 -1.50 -4.74 20.58
C ILE A 376 -2.64 -4.90 19.56
N THR A 377 -2.60 -4.13 18.46
CA THR A 377 -3.63 -4.15 17.42
C THR A 377 -3.79 -5.55 16.82
N ASN A 378 -2.67 -6.18 16.44
CA ASN A 378 -2.70 -7.54 15.88
C ASN A 378 -3.18 -8.59 16.91
N LYS A 379 -2.86 -8.42 18.20
CA LYS A 379 -3.23 -9.37 19.27
C LYS A 379 -4.73 -9.32 19.52
N LYS A 380 -5.30 -8.12 19.51
CA LYS A 380 -6.75 -7.92 19.53
C LYS A 380 -7.40 -8.53 18.29
N GLN A 381 -6.83 -8.32 17.11
CA GLN A 381 -7.33 -8.94 15.88
C GLN A 381 -7.36 -10.48 15.97
N ILE A 382 -6.33 -11.13 16.51
CA ILE A 382 -6.32 -12.58 16.75
C ILE A 382 -7.42 -12.99 17.73
N LEU A 383 -7.57 -12.26 18.84
CA LEU A 383 -8.60 -12.52 19.85
C LEU A 383 -10.00 -12.38 19.26
N ASP A 384 -10.26 -11.31 18.51
CA ASP A 384 -11.58 -10.99 17.96
C ASP A 384 -12.00 -12.00 16.88
N HIS A 385 -11.08 -12.43 16.03
CA HIS A 385 -11.38 -13.36 14.93
C HIS A 385 -11.36 -14.84 15.35
N HIS A 386 -10.47 -15.22 16.27
CA HIS A 386 -10.19 -16.63 16.58
C HIS A 386 -10.41 -17.00 18.05
N GLY A 387 -10.70 -16.03 18.92
CA GLY A 387 -10.90 -16.26 20.36
C GLY A 387 -9.65 -16.82 21.05
N LYS A 388 -8.45 -16.50 20.53
CA LYS A 388 -7.18 -17.05 21.03
C LYS A 388 -6.34 -16.00 21.73
N VAL A 389 -5.64 -16.46 22.75
CA VAL A 389 -4.56 -15.75 23.42
C VAL A 389 -3.31 -16.61 23.39
N SER A 390 -2.16 -15.97 23.21
CA SER A 390 -0.86 -16.61 23.17
C SER A 390 -0.21 -16.73 24.53
N LYS A 391 0.69 -17.69 24.69
CA LYS A 391 1.47 -17.88 25.92
C LYS A 391 2.77 -17.10 25.90
N ILE A 392 3.38 -16.97 24.72
CA ILE A 392 4.66 -16.29 24.53
C ILE A 392 4.49 -15.30 23.38
N HIS A 393 4.91 -14.06 23.61
CA HIS A 393 5.04 -13.05 22.57
C HIS A 393 6.51 -12.79 22.29
N ILE A 394 6.91 -12.84 21.04
CA ILE A 394 8.27 -12.54 20.59
C ILE A 394 8.22 -11.30 19.70
N ALA A 395 9.13 -10.34 19.91
CA ALA A 395 9.23 -9.17 19.04
C ALA A 395 10.65 -8.56 19.07
N ASP A 396 10.96 -7.74 18.07
CA ASP A 396 12.22 -7.00 18.01
C ASP A 396 12.23 -5.77 18.94
N ALA A 397 13.37 -5.09 18.99
CA ALA A 397 13.59 -3.94 19.85
C ALA A 397 12.71 -2.72 19.53
N LYS A 398 12.04 -2.66 18.37
CA LYS A 398 11.10 -1.56 18.09
C LYS A 398 9.83 -1.69 18.95
N TYR A 399 9.54 -2.88 19.45
CA TYR A 399 8.36 -3.14 20.28
C TYR A 399 8.66 -3.07 21.78
N ASP A 400 9.90 -2.71 22.16
CA ASP A 400 10.34 -2.47 23.54
C ASP A 400 9.69 -1.20 24.11
N GLU A 401 8.39 -1.31 24.38
CA GLU A 401 7.56 -0.25 24.93
C GLU A 401 6.79 -0.80 26.13
N ILE A 402 6.78 -0.06 27.25
CA ILE A 402 6.23 -0.51 28.55
C ILE A 402 4.80 -1.08 28.41
N HIS A 403 3.97 -0.45 27.59
CA HIS A 403 2.58 -0.88 27.41
C HIS A 403 2.45 -2.22 26.69
N ASN A 404 3.40 -2.62 25.83
CA ASN A 404 3.41 -3.94 25.19
C ASN A 404 3.69 -5.06 26.21
N TYR A 405 4.60 -4.81 27.16
CA TYR A 405 4.84 -5.73 28.28
C TYR A 405 3.62 -5.83 29.19
N GLN A 406 3.02 -4.69 29.57
CA GLN A 406 1.83 -4.65 30.42
C GLN A 406 0.67 -5.39 29.77
N PHE A 407 0.41 -5.14 28.48
CA PHE A 407 -0.62 -5.84 27.73
C PHE A 407 -0.37 -7.35 27.70
N SER A 408 0.84 -7.79 27.35
CA SER A 408 1.19 -9.22 27.31
C SER A 408 0.96 -9.90 28.66
N ARG A 409 1.45 -9.30 29.75
CA ARG A 409 1.27 -9.84 31.11
C ARG A 409 -0.19 -9.84 31.55
N SER A 410 -0.98 -8.83 31.17
CA SER A 410 -2.42 -8.80 31.47
C SER A 410 -3.20 -9.94 30.83
N GLN A 411 -2.70 -10.49 29.71
CA GLN A 411 -3.26 -11.66 29.03
C GLN A 411 -2.65 -12.98 29.53
N GLY A 412 -1.78 -12.94 30.53
CA GLY A 412 -1.05 -14.11 31.02
C GLY A 412 0.08 -14.59 30.10
N ALA A 413 0.49 -13.77 29.12
CA ALA A 413 1.58 -14.10 28.20
C ALA A 413 2.94 -13.64 28.73
N ILE A 414 3.99 -14.34 28.33
CA ILE A 414 5.39 -14.00 28.58
C ILE A 414 5.92 -13.19 27.38
N PRO A 415 6.21 -11.88 27.55
CA PRO A 415 6.86 -11.10 26.50
C PRO A 415 8.37 -11.37 26.48
N ILE A 416 8.88 -11.75 25.31
CA ILE A 416 10.31 -11.85 24.97
C ILE A 416 10.56 -10.83 23.85
N ILE A 417 10.89 -9.62 24.25
CA ILE A 417 11.10 -8.50 23.34
C ILE A 417 12.57 -8.11 23.44
N ASP A 418 13.25 -7.98 22.30
CA ASP A 418 14.63 -7.54 22.26
C ASP A 418 14.76 -6.12 22.83
N TYR A 419 15.89 -5.81 23.46
CA TYR A 419 16.04 -4.56 24.21
C TYR A 419 16.49 -3.40 23.31
N ASN A 420 15.90 -2.22 23.49
CA ASN A 420 16.21 -1.02 22.69
C ASN A 420 17.03 0.03 23.46
N PRO A 421 18.36 0.07 23.30
CA PRO A 421 19.21 0.99 24.05
C PRO A 421 19.12 2.44 23.57
N ARG A 422 18.47 2.73 22.43
CA ARG A 422 18.58 4.04 21.73
C ARG A 422 17.85 5.19 22.42
N SER A 423 16.90 4.89 23.30
CA SER A 423 16.07 5.89 23.97
C SER A 423 16.35 5.99 25.46
N GLU A 424 17.44 5.36 25.93
CA GLU A 424 17.72 5.22 27.35
C GLU A 424 18.94 6.01 27.81
N ASN A 425 18.90 6.44 29.07
CA ASN A 425 20.08 6.96 29.75
C ASN A 425 20.98 5.78 30.11
N LEU A 426 21.98 5.52 29.27
CA LEU A 426 22.94 4.44 29.45
C LEU A 426 24.07 4.77 30.46
N SER A 427 23.88 5.77 31.33
CA SER A 427 24.85 6.06 32.39
C SER A 427 24.97 4.86 33.36
N PRO A 428 26.19 4.58 33.89
CA PRO A 428 26.40 3.47 34.81
C PRO A 428 25.44 3.47 36.01
N LEU A 429 25.15 4.65 36.57
CA LEU A 429 24.23 4.82 37.70
C LEU A 429 22.78 4.43 37.33
N ALA A 430 22.33 4.79 36.13
CA ALA A 430 20.99 4.42 35.65
C ALA A 430 20.88 2.91 35.36
N MET A 431 21.95 2.29 34.85
CA MET A 431 22.02 0.83 34.64
C MET A 431 22.03 0.07 35.96
N GLU A 432 22.84 0.50 36.93
CA GLU A 432 22.94 -0.12 38.26
C GLU A 432 21.61 -0.03 39.03
N THR A 433 20.95 1.13 38.98
CA THR A 433 19.61 1.32 39.58
C THR A 433 18.55 0.40 38.96
N ARG A 434 18.69 0.08 37.67
CA ARG A 434 17.76 -0.79 36.93
C ARG A 434 18.03 -2.28 37.09
N GLY A 435 19.27 -2.65 37.43
CA GLY A 435 19.65 -4.03 37.68
C GLY A 435 20.03 -4.85 36.45
N TYR A 436 20.29 -4.23 35.29
CA TYR A 436 20.81 -4.91 34.09
C TYR A 436 21.78 -4.04 33.29
N ASP A 437 22.70 -4.69 32.56
CA ASP A 437 23.77 -4.06 31.78
C ASP A 437 23.30 -3.49 30.42
N HIS A 438 24.23 -2.85 29.70
CA HIS A 438 24.03 -2.28 28.36
C HIS A 438 23.59 -3.29 27.28
N LYS A 439 23.64 -4.59 27.57
CA LYS A 439 23.18 -5.69 26.71
C LYS A 439 21.87 -6.30 27.22
N GLY A 440 21.23 -5.68 28.20
CA GLY A 440 20.01 -6.18 28.83
C GLY A 440 20.22 -7.38 29.75
N ARG A 441 21.46 -7.68 30.17
CA ARG A 441 21.76 -8.82 31.06
C ARG A 441 21.62 -8.39 32.52
N PRO A 442 20.87 -9.11 33.35
CA PRO A 442 20.74 -8.74 34.75
C PRO A 442 22.10 -8.81 35.47
N TYR A 443 22.38 -7.83 36.34
CA TYR A 443 23.63 -7.76 37.12
C TYR A 443 23.69 -8.85 38.22
N ALA A 444 22.55 -9.44 38.58
CA ALA A 444 22.46 -10.60 39.46
C ALA A 444 21.77 -11.76 38.72
N PRO A 445 22.19 -13.02 38.94
CA PRO A 445 21.44 -14.17 38.47
C PRO A 445 20.08 -14.22 39.18
N CYS A 446 19.00 -14.26 38.39
CA CYS A 446 17.63 -14.45 38.85
C CYS A 446 17.36 -15.87 39.37
#